data_AF-A0A534YV10-F1
#
_entry.id   AF-A0A534YV10-F1
#
_cell.length_a   1.000
_cell.length_b   1.000
_cell.length_c   1.000
_cell.angle_alpha   90.00
_cell.angle_beta   90.00
_cell.angle_gamma   90.00
#
_symmetry.space_group_name_H-M   'P 1'
#
loop_
_entity.id
_entity.type
_entity.pdbx_description
1 polymer ?
#
loop_
_entity_poly.entity_id
_entity_poly.type
_entity_poly.pdbx_seq_one_letter_code
_entity_poly.pdbx_strand_id
1 'polypeptide(L)'
;MAANYQSLALKNAFGSLTDQRLLAWDLYLDLPSGSRTELVSEATVYLNGNGTGSANTGTGISASLGYRFGFIAPYVAYDYFQSAGCDAGSLSAGKLATCNDTVDTADSRNFKAGVNLFFNKNLNHLVIEFSDNHGQSAYGPASITAATAGYVPTSLDPATATGPRRAFTSKLATPAFKSLLVHWNVLF
;
A
#
# COMPACT_ATOMS: atom_id res chain seq x y z
N MET A 1 18.05 6.34 -1.31
CA MET A 1 18.31 4.97 -1.82
C MET A 1 18.52 4.03 -0.65
N ALA A 2 17.89 2.86 -0.67
CA ALA A 2 18.05 1.83 0.35
C ALA A 2 18.30 0.47 -0.33
N ALA A 3 19.13 -0.37 0.30
CA ALA A 3 19.36 -1.73 -0.14
C ALA A 3 19.45 -2.65 1.08
N ASN A 4 18.87 -3.83 0.98
CA ASN A 4 18.95 -4.87 1.99
C ASN A 4 19.22 -6.23 1.34
N TYR A 5 20.09 -7.01 1.94
CA TYR A 5 20.36 -8.37 1.56
C TYR A 5 20.55 -9.21 2.82
N GLN A 6 19.80 -10.31 2.92
CA GLN A 6 20.00 -11.31 3.97
C GLN A 6 19.96 -12.69 3.34
N SER A 7 21.05 -13.44 3.49
CA SER A 7 21.15 -14.77 2.89
C SER A 7 20.33 -15.80 3.66
N LEU A 8 19.62 -16.67 2.94
CA LEU A 8 18.83 -17.79 3.49
C LEU A 8 17.86 -17.39 4.63
N ALA A 9 17.38 -16.14 4.61
CA ALA A 9 16.56 -15.57 5.68
C ALA A 9 15.08 -15.98 5.60
N LEU A 10 14.62 -16.45 4.43
CA LEU A 10 13.22 -16.74 4.17
C LEU A 10 13.03 -18.15 3.63
N LYS A 11 11.80 -18.67 3.72
CA LYS A 11 11.37 -19.85 2.96
C LYS A 11 10.56 -19.39 1.76
N ASN A 12 10.87 -19.92 0.58
CA ASN A 12 10.08 -19.69 -0.63
C ASN A 12 8.77 -20.51 -0.60
N ALA A 13 7.94 -20.39 -1.65
CA ALA A 13 6.66 -21.11 -1.76
C ALA A 13 6.79 -22.65 -1.74
N PHE A 14 8.00 -23.18 -1.90
CA PHE A 14 8.30 -24.62 -1.89
C PHE A 14 8.92 -25.09 -0.58
N GLY A 15 9.05 -24.21 0.42
CA GLY A 15 9.66 -24.50 1.71
C GLY A 15 11.19 -24.51 1.73
N SER A 16 11.85 -24.22 0.60
CA SER A 16 13.31 -24.10 0.52
C SER A 16 13.78 -22.74 1.02
N LEU A 17 14.93 -22.71 1.69
CA LEU A 17 15.55 -21.45 2.12
C LEU A 17 15.98 -20.61 0.92
N THR A 18 15.81 -19.29 1.03
CA THR A 18 16.15 -18.32 -0.01
C THR A 18 16.58 -17.00 0.61
N ASP A 19 17.25 -16.18 -0.18
CA ASP A 19 17.70 -14.85 0.24
C ASP A 19 16.52 -13.88 0.28
N GLN A 20 16.56 -12.93 1.21
CA GLN A 20 15.79 -11.69 1.14
C GLN A 20 16.64 -10.64 0.43
N ARG A 21 16.04 -9.92 -0.52
CA ARG A 21 16.67 -8.81 -1.24
C ARG A 21 15.68 -7.66 -1.38
N LEU A 22 16.12 -6.45 -1.06
CA LEU A 22 15.37 -5.23 -1.32
C LEU A 22 16.31 -4.21 -1.94
N LEU A 23 15.86 -3.54 -3.00
CA LEU A 23 16.53 -2.41 -3.58
C LEU A 23 15.50 -1.32 -3.84
N ALA A 24 15.72 -0.12 -3.30
CA ALA A 24 14.78 0.98 -3.42
C ALA A 24 15.51 2.28 -3.78
N TRP A 25 14.93 3.01 -4.73
CA TRP A 25 15.31 4.36 -5.08
C TRP A 25 14.19 5.29 -4.67
N ASP A 26 14.58 6.44 -4.13
CA ASP A 26 13.65 7.42 -3.61
C ASP A 26 14.00 8.80 -4.17
N LEU A 27 12.97 9.55 -4.53
CA LEU A 27 13.04 10.92 -4.99
C LEU A 27 12.13 11.76 -4.10
N TYR A 28 12.74 12.63 -3.31
CA TYR A 28 12.05 13.64 -2.52
C TYR A 28 12.25 15.02 -3.13
N LEU A 29 11.16 15.78 -3.26
CA LEU A 29 11.17 17.16 -3.75
C LEU A 29 10.31 18.03 -2.84
N ASP A 30 10.90 19.14 -2.42
CA ASP A 30 10.29 20.15 -1.58
C ASP A 30 10.58 21.52 -2.19
N LEU A 31 9.54 22.16 -2.71
CA LEU A 31 9.60 23.45 -3.39
C LEU A 31 8.75 24.48 -2.64
N PRO A 32 9.35 25.24 -1.71
CA PRO A 32 8.70 26.42 -1.15
C PRO A 32 8.57 27.49 -2.24
N SER A 33 7.35 27.94 -2.49
CA SER A 33 7.03 28.92 -3.55
C SER A 33 6.33 30.14 -2.98
N GLY A 34 6.93 30.79 -1.97
CA GLY A 34 6.38 31.94 -1.27
C GLY A 34 6.33 31.73 0.24
N SER A 35 5.71 32.65 0.97
CA SER A 35 5.67 32.60 2.44
C SER A 35 4.63 31.62 3.01
N ARG A 36 3.73 31.11 2.18
CA ARG A 36 2.59 30.27 2.60
C ARG A 36 2.33 29.11 1.64
N THR A 37 3.28 28.80 0.77
CA THR A 37 3.07 27.92 -0.36
C THR A 37 4.24 26.97 -0.51
N GLU A 38 3.92 25.69 -0.64
CA GLU A 38 4.90 24.61 -0.55
C GLU A 38 4.38 23.42 -1.36
N LEU A 39 5.17 22.94 -2.31
CA LEU A 39 4.91 21.69 -3.01
C LEU A 39 5.83 20.63 -2.42
N VAL A 40 5.27 19.54 -1.92
CA VAL A 40 6.03 18.40 -1.41
C VAL A 40 5.64 17.17 -2.22
N SER A 41 6.62 16.43 -2.69
CA SER A 41 6.39 15.15 -3.36
C SER A 41 7.45 14.14 -2.99
N GLU A 42 7.05 12.89 -2.89
CA GLU A 42 7.94 11.76 -2.65
C GLU A 42 7.58 10.65 -3.65
N ALA A 43 8.58 10.03 -4.25
CA ALA A 43 8.38 8.90 -5.14
C ALA A 43 9.46 7.84 -4.91
N THR A 44 9.03 6.65 -4.50
CA THR A 44 9.89 5.50 -4.28
C THR A 44 9.58 4.41 -5.32
N VAL A 45 10.62 3.86 -5.95
CA VAL A 45 10.54 2.62 -6.73
C VAL A 45 11.34 1.55 -6.00
N TYR A 46 10.78 0.37 -5.82
CA TYR A 46 11.46 -0.72 -5.12
C TYR A 46 11.33 -2.06 -5.85
N LEU A 47 12.37 -2.87 -5.71
CA LEU A 47 12.45 -4.26 -6.16
C LEU A 47 12.59 -5.13 -4.91
N ASN A 48 11.71 -6.11 -4.77
CA ASN A 48 11.72 -7.05 -3.67
C ASN A 48 11.98 -8.47 -4.19
N GLY A 49 12.87 -9.19 -3.54
CA GLY A 49 13.33 -10.51 -3.94
C GLY A 49 13.31 -11.48 -2.77
N ASN A 50 12.23 -12.24 -2.66
CA ASN A 50 11.99 -13.20 -1.56
C ASN A 50 11.93 -14.65 -2.07
N GLY A 51 12.57 -14.92 -3.21
CA GLY A 51 12.63 -16.22 -3.87
C GLY A 51 11.41 -16.57 -4.74
N THR A 52 11.56 -17.62 -5.54
CA THR A 52 10.55 -18.06 -6.52
C THR A 52 9.24 -18.47 -5.86
N GLY A 53 8.12 -18.02 -6.43
CA GLY A 53 6.77 -18.30 -5.95
C GLY A 53 6.33 -17.48 -4.73
N SER A 54 7.23 -16.70 -4.12
CA SER A 54 6.81 -15.75 -3.09
C SER A 54 6.00 -14.62 -3.73
N ALA A 55 4.79 -14.39 -3.21
CA ALA A 55 3.95 -13.26 -3.59
C ALA A 55 4.65 -11.90 -3.40
N ASN A 56 5.61 -11.83 -2.48
CA ASN A 56 6.36 -10.62 -2.15
C ASN A 56 7.59 -10.39 -3.04
N THR A 57 7.88 -11.29 -3.98
CA THR A 57 8.93 -11.07 -4.97
C THR A 57 8.33 -10.27 -6.12
N GLY A 58 8.84 -9.09 -6.43
CA GLY A 58 8.24 -8.22 -7.44
C GLY A 58 8.76 -6.79 -7.45
N THR A 59 8.01 -5.91 -8.11
CA THR A 59 8.32 -4.49 -8.28
C THR A 59 7.18 -3.65 -7.70
N GLY A 60 7.52 -2.61 -6.97
CA GLY A 60 6.55 -1.65 -6.46
C GLY A 60 6.96 -0.21 -6.67
N ILE A 61 5.96 0.65 -6.59
CA ILE A 61 6.07 2.11 -6.68
C ILE A 61 5.20 2.70 -5.58
N SER A 62 5.71 3.68 -4.87
CA SER A 62 4.93 4.55 -3.99
C SER A 62 5.17 5.98 -4.44
N ALA A 63 4.12 6.78 -4.60
CA ALA A 63 4.26 8.18 -4.96
C ALA A 63 3.22 9.03 -4.24
N SER A 64 3.63 10.22 -3.80
CA SER A 64 2.77 11.21 -3.18
C SER A 64 3.06 12.61 -3.69
N LEU A 65 2.02 13.45 -3.74
CA LEU A 65 2.10 14.85 -4.11
C LEU A 65 1.16 15.65 -3.23
N GLY A 66 1.70 16.62 -2.52
CA GLY A 66 0.97 17.57 -1.69
C GLY A 66 1.28 19.01 -2.08
N TYR A 67 0.28 19.86 -1.98
CA TYR A 67 0.46 21.30 -2.17
C TYR A 67 -0.18 22.05 -1.03
N ARG A 68 0.60 22.84 -0.30
CA ARG A 68 0.11 23.73 0.74
C ARG A 68 -0.13 25.12 0.17
N PHE A 69 -1.28 25.70 0.51
CA PHE A 69 -1.61 27.10 0.28
C PHE A 69 -2.24 27.69 1.55
N GLY A 70 -1.41 28.31 2.39
CA GLY A 70 -1.83 28.90 3.65
C GLY A 70 -2.40 27.87 4.62
N PHE A 71 -3.73 27.90 4.77
CA PHE A 71 -4.47 27.06 5.71
C PHE A 71 -4.97 25.75 5.11
N ILE A 72 -4.78 25.52 3.80
CA ILE A 72 -5.23 24.30 3.13
C ILE A 72 -4.03 23.54 2.55
N ALA A 73 -4.03 22.21 2.68
CA ALA A 73 -3.05 21.34 2.05
C ALA A 73 -3.73 20.09 1.47
N PRO A 74 -4.21 20.15 0.21
CA PRO A 74 -4.58 18.95 -0.53
C PRO A 74 -3.36 18.07 -0.79
N TYR A 75 -3.61 16.77 -0.92
CA TYR A 75 -2.62 15.81 -1.37
C TYR A 75 -3.29 14.61 -2.06
N VAL A 76 -2.48 13.92 -2.86
CA VAL A 76 -2.81 12.61 -3.44
C VAL A 76 -1.63 11.67 -3.24
N ALA A 77 -1.91 10.38 -3.12
CA ALA A 77 -0.90 9.34 -3.03
C ALA A 77 -1.35 8.08 -3.76
N TYR A 78 -0.38 7.32 -4.26
CA TYR A 78 -0.61 6.07 -4.97
C TYR A 78 0.47 5.05 -4.65
N ASP A 79 0.07 3.86 -4.24
CA ASP A 79 0.94 2.71 -4.03
C ASP A 79 0.58 1.57 -5.00
N TYR A 80 1.61 1.01 -5.61
CA TYR A 80 1.55 -0.07 -6.57
C TYR A 80 2.50 -1.17 -6.15
N PHE A 81 2.06 -2.41 -6.22
CA PHE A 81 2.95 -3.56 -6.16
C PHE A 81 2.48 -4.63 -7.16
N GLN A 82 3.43 -5.21 -7.87
CA GLN A 82 3.21 -6.34 -8.78
C GLN A 82 4.25 -7.41 -8.51
N SER A 83 3.78 -8.60 -8.21
CA SER A 83 4.59 -9.78 -8.03
C SER A 83 5.20 -10.23 -9.36
N ALA A 84 6.37 -10.84 -9.29
CA ALA A 84 7.01 -11.45 -10.44
C ALA A 84 6.40 -12.82 -10.72
N GLY A 85 6.04 -13.05 -11.98
CA GLY A 85 5.47 -14.31 -12.44
C GLY A 85 6.44 -15.49 -12.33
N CYS A 86 5.88 -16.69 -12.47
CA CYS A 86 6.61 -17.94 -12.43
C CYS A 86 7.20 -18.29 -13.79
N ASP A 87 8.47 -18.66 -13.81
CA ASP A 87 9.13 -19.13 -15.03
C ASP A 87 8.87 -20.64 -15.24
N ALA A 88 8.11 -20.96 -16.28
CA ALA A 88 7.78 -22.33 -16.66
C ALA A 88 9.00 -23.14 -17.16
N GLY A 89 10.09 -22.48 -17.57
CA GLY A 89 11.32 -23.12 -18.02
C GLY A 89 12.22 -23.61 -16.87
N SER A 90 12.05 -23.09 -15.66
CA SER A 90 12.90 -23.40 -14.49
C SER A 90 12.20 -24.23 -13.41
N LEU A 91 10.89 -24.48 -13.54
CA LEU A 91 10.09 -25.22 -12.57
C LEU A 91 9.49 -26.50 -13.16
N SER A 92 9.43 -27.56 -12.36
CA SER A 92 8.62 -28.74 -12.71
C SER A 92 7.13 -28.38 -12.72
N ALA A 93 6.30 -29.13 -13.45
CA ALA A 93 4.87 -28.84 -13.60
C ALA A 93 4.14 -28.64 -12.26
N GLY A 94 4.43 -29.46 -11.24
CA GLY A 94 3.83 -29.32 -9.90
C GLY A 94 4.29 -28.07 -9.15
N LYS A 95 5.57 -27.68 -9.30
CA LYS A 95 6.09 -26.43 -8.71
C LYS A 95 5.56 -25.21 -9.45
N LEU A 96 5.38 -25.29 -10.77
CA LEU A 96 4.78 -24.21 -11.56
C LEU A 96 3.33 -23.98 -11.16
N ALA A 97 2.53 -25.04 -10.99
CA ALA A 97 1.16 -24.91 -10.49
C ALA A 97 1.11 -24.26 -9.10
N THR A 98 1.93 -24.76 -8.16
CA THR A 98 2.02 -24.18 -6.80
C THR A 98 2.43 -22.71 -6.85
N CYS A 99 3.41 -22.36 -7.70
CA CYS A 99 3.90 -21.01 -7.88
C CYS A 99 2.79 -20.09 -8.42
N ASN A 100 2.07 -20.51 -9.46
CA ASN A 100 0.99 -19.74 -10.06
C ASN A 100 -0.18 -19.50 -9.08
N ASP A 101 -0.39 -20.40 -8.13
CA ASP A 101 -1.43 -20.23 -7.09
C ASP A 101 -1.03 -19.21 -6.00
N THR A 102 0.27 -18.94 -5.84
CA THR A 102 0.81 -18.07 -4.80
C THR A 102 1.26 -16.70 -5.31
N VAL A 103 1.81 -16.62 -6.53
CA VAL A 103 2.11 -15.33 -7.17
C VAL A 103 0.81 -14.57 -7.41
N ASP A 104 0.92 -13.25 -7.49
CA ASP A 104 -0.17 -12.28 -7.64
C ASP A 104 -1.12 -12.11 -6.44
N THR A 105 -0.98 -12.95 -5.40
CA THR A 105 -1.78 -12.80 -4.17
C THR A 105 -1.43 -11.55 -3.36
N ALA A 106 -0.26 -10.96 -3.55
CA ALA A 106 0.16 -9.72 -2.87
C ALA A 106 0.14 -8.49 -3.78
N ASP A 107 -0.35 -8.62 -5.01
CA ASP A 107 -0.45 -7.48 -5.91
C ASP A 107 -1.40 -6.42 -5.31
N SER A 108 -1.07 -5.15 -5.50
CA SER A 108 -1.90 -4.07 -4.99
C SER A 108 -1.88 -2.79 -5.81
N ARG A 109 -2.99 -2.05 -5.74
CA ARG A 109 -3.19 -0.71 -6.29
C ARG A 109 -3.97 0.09 -5.25
N ASN A 110 -3.31 1.02 -4.58
CA ASN A 110 -3.91 1.79 -3.50
C ASN A 110 -3.83 3.26 -3.85
N PHE A 111 -4.96 3.95 -3.84
CA PHE A 111 -5.07 5.37 -4.10
C PHE A 111 -5.57 6.08 -2.86
N LYS A 112 -5.00 7.24 -2.56
CA LYS A 112 -5.46 8.14 -1.51
C LYS A 112 -5.53 9.56 -2.03
N ALA A 113 -6.55 10.29 -1.59
CA ALA A 113 -6.65 11.72 -1.80
C ALA A 113 -7.23 12.36 -0.55
N GLY A 114 -6.64 13.46 -0.11
CA GLY A 114 -7.11 14.13 1.09
C GLY A 114 -6.82 15.61 1.10
N VAL A 115 -7.35 16.27 2.12
CA VAL A 115 -7.12 17.67 2.40
C VAL A 115 -6.97 17.88 3.89
N ASN A 116 -5.92 18.61 4.26
CA ASN A 116 -5.72 19.12 5.60
C ASN A 116 -6.12 20.60 5.65
N LEU A 117 -7.01 20.96 6.58
CA LEU A 117 -7.46 22.32 6.85
C LEU A 117 -6.94 22.76 8.21
N PHE A 118 -6.07 23.76 8.24
CA PHE A 118 -5.36 24.25 9.41
C PHE A 118 -6.02 25.52 9.96
N PHE A 119 -6.65 25.45 11.13
CA PHE A 119 -7.28 26.60 11.77
C PHE A 119 -6.27 27.43 12.58
N ASN A 120 -5.29 26.78 13.21
CA ASN A 120 -4.21 27.44 13.95
C ASN A 120 -2.89 26.69 13.75
N LYS A 121 -2.25 26.89 12.58
CA LYS A 121 -1.07 26.13 12.15
C LYS A 121 -1.32 24.62 12.36
N ASN A 122 -0.39 23.88 12.97
CA ASN A 122 -0.50 22.44 13.16
C ASN A 122 -1.31 22.04 14.43
N LEU A 123 -1.71 22.99 15.28
CA LEU A 123 -2.36 22.70 16.58
C LEU A 123 -3.82 22.26 16.43
N ASN A 124 -4.57 22.95 15.57
CA ASN A 124 -5.98 22.67 15.32
C ASN A 124 -6.18 22.48 13.82
N HIS A 125 -6.52 21.27 13.40
CA HIS A 125 -6.69 20.97 11.99
C HIS A 125 -7.70 19.84 11.74
N LEU A 126 -8.42 19.96 10.62
CA LEU A 126 -9.35 18.97 10.10
C LEU A 126 -8.69 18.22 8.94
N VAL A 127 -8.67 16.90 9.02
CA VAL A 127 -8.21 15.97 7.99
C VAL A 127 -9.44 15.33 7.36
N ILE A 128 -9.53 15.38 6.03
CA ILE A 128 -10.50 14.61 5.25
C ILE A 128 -9.71 13.81 4.23
N GLU A 129 -9.87 12.49 4.23
CA GLU A 129 -9.14 11.58 3.35
C GLU A 129 -10.05 10.50 2.80
N PHE A 130 -10.04 10.36 1.47
CA PHE A 130 -10.63 9.25 0.75
C PHE A 130 -9.52 8.27 0.35
N SER A 131 -9.79 6.98 0.49
CA SER A 131 -8.92 5.92 -0.02
C SER A 131 -9.70 4.91 -0.83
N ASP A 132 -9.09 4.43 -1.92
CA ASP A 132 -9.55 3.30 -2.73
C ASP A 132 -8.42 2.28 -2.84
N ASN A 133 -8.57 1.14 -2.16
CA ASN A 133 -7.51 0.15 -2.02
C ASN A 133 -7.90 -1.15 -2.70
N HIS A 134 -7.06 -1.66 -3.59
CA HIS A 134 -7.31 -2.87 -4.35
C HIS A 134 -6.16 -3.86 -4.19
N GLY A 135 -6.44 -5.02 -3.60
CA GLY A 135 -5.39 -5.99 -3.23
C GLY A 135 -4.67 -5.64 -1.92
N GLN A 136 -3.69 -6.46 -1.54
CA GLN A 136 -2.92 -6.27 -0.31
C GLN A 136 -1.43 -6.48 -0.61
N SER A 137 -0.67 -5.39 -0.65
CA SER A 137 0.79 -5.50 -0.59
C SER A 137 1.22 -5.91 0.82
N ALA A 138 2.33 -6.64 0.95
CA ALA A 138 2.98 -6.88 2.24
C ALA A 138 3.41 -5.58 2.96
N TYR A 139 3.45 -4.46 2.25
CA TYR A 139 3.74 -3.13 2.77
C TYR A 139 2.50 -2.20 2.80
N GLY A 140 1.35 -2.67 2.30
CA GLY A 140 0.09 -1.94 2.36
C GLY A 140 -0.57 -2.05 3.74
N PRO A 141 -1.50 -1.14 4.10
CA PRO A 141 -2.21 -1.22 5.36
C PRO A 141 -2.95 -2.56 5.48
N ALA A 142 -2.46 -3.42 6.36
CA ALA A 142 -3.16 -4.64 6.75
C ALA A 142 -4.43 -4.22 7.49
N SER A 143 -5.59 -4.74 7.10
CA SER A 143 -6.77 -4.62 7.95
C SER A 143 -6.41 -5.18 9.32
N ILE A 144 -6.56 -4.38 10.38
CA ILE A 144 -6.41 -4.88 11.74
C ILE A 144 -7.56 -5.85 11.98
N THR A 145 -7.30 -7.16 11.87
CA THR A 145 -8.18 -8.18 12.43
C THR A 145 -7.91 -8.24 13.93
N ALA A 146 -8.31 -7.19 14.66
CA ALA A 146 -8.28 -7.24 16.12
C ALA A 146 -9.51 -8.03 16.56
N ALA A 147 -9.34 -9.32 16.82
CA ALA A 147 -10.38 -10.16 17.43
C ALA A 147 -10.90 -9.59 18.78
N THR A 148 -10.15 -8.65 19.38
CA THR A 148 -10.46 -8.01 20.67
C THR A 148 -10.96 -6.56 20.55
N ALA A 149 -10.89 -5.94 19.37
CA ALA A 149 -11.55 -4.65 19.15
C ALA A 149 -12.92 -4.96 18.56
N GLY A 150 -14.02 -4.60 19.24
CA GLY A 150 -15.39 -4.85 18.80
C GLY A 150 -15.81 -4.16 17.49
N TYR A 151 -14.86 -3.81 16.63
CA TYR A 151 -15.03 -3.22 15.31
C TYR A 151 -13.98 -3.80 14.36
N VAL A 152 -14.43 -4.63 13.41
CA VAL A 152 -13.67 -4.96 12.20
C VAL A 152 -14.15 -3.95 11.14
N PRO A 153 -13.29 -3.06 10.62
CA PRO A 153 -13.72 -2.18 9.55
C PRO A 153 -14.20 -3.07 8.38
N THR A 154 -15.34 -2.74 7.82
CA THR A 154 -15.90 -3.44 6.67
C THR A 154 -15.96 -2.48 5.50
N SER A 155 -15.86 -2.99 4.26
CA SER A 155 -15.93 -2.16 3.05
C SER A 155 -17.12 -1.20 3.06
N LEU A 156 -16.99 -0.02 2.43
CA LEU A 156 -18.15 0.79 2.05
C LEU A 156 -19.02 0.07 1.01
N ASP A 157 -18.44 -0.86 0.23
CA ASP A 157 -19.13 -1.59 -0.82
C ASP A 157 -19.73 -2.91 -0.29
N PRO A 158 -21.07 -3.09 -0.39
CA PRO A 158 -21.74 -4.30 0.08
C PRO A 158 -21.56 -5.49 -0.90
N ALA A 159 -21.79 -6.70 -0.41
CA ALA A 159 -21.73 -7.93 -1.23
C ALA A 159 -22.76 -7.93 -2.37
N THR A 160 -23.92 -7.33 -2.12
CA THR A 160 -25.03 -7.05 -3.05
C THR A 160 -25.64 -5.70 -2.66
N ALA A 161 -26.49 -5.10 -3.50
CA ALA A 161 -27.05 -3.74 -3.26
C ALA A 161 -27.76 -3.54 -1.90
N THR A 162 -28.08 -4.62 -1.18
CA THR A 162 -28.67 -4.62 0.17
C THR A 162 -28.00 -5.63 1.13
N GLY A 163 -26.85 -6.19 0.75
CA GLY A 163 -26.18 -7.27 1.47
C GLY A 163 -25.22 -6.78 2.56
N PRO A 164 -24.68 -7.70 3.38
CA PRO A 164 -23.65 -7.36 4.35
C PRO A 164 -22.40 -6.78 3.67
N ARG A 165 -21.70 -5.89 4.37
CA ARG A 165 -20.44 -5.31 3.91
C ARG A 165 -19.37 -6.40 3.81
N ARG A 166 -18.56 -6.36 2.75
CA ARG A 166 -17.54 -7.39 2.50
C ARG A 166 -16.40 -7.29 3.51
N ALA A 167 -15.91 -8.44 3.97
CA ALA A 167 -14.65 -8.53 4.68
C ALA A 167 -13.50 -8.14 3.73
N PHE A 168 -12.43 -7.57 4.27
CA PHE A 168 -11.22 -7.32 3.49
C PHE A 168 -10.60 -8.66 3.07
N THR A 169 -10.51 -8.89 1.77
CA THR A 169 -9.87 -10.08 1.20
C THR A 169 -8.79 -9.63 0.22
N SER A 170 -7.63 -10.26 0.30
CA SER A 170 -6.38 -9.77 -0.25
C SER A 170 -6.02 -10.40 -1.59
N LYS A 171 -6.80 -10.10 -2.64
CA LYS A 171 -6.46 -10.43 -4.04
C LYS A 171 -7.00 -9.35 -4.98
N LEU A 172 -6.32 -9.03 -6.08
CA LEU A 172 -6.88 -8.15 -7.14
C LEU A 172 -8.15 -8.70 -7.80
N ALA A 173 -8.47 -9.97 -7.59
CA ALA A 173 -9.75 -10.55 -8.01
C ALA A 173 -10.93 -10.13 -7.12
N THR A 174 -10.70 -9.36 -6.05
CA THR A 174 -11.72 -8.90 -5.10
C THR A 174 -11.99 -7.41 -5.32
N PRO A 175 -13.21 -6.90 -5.05
CA PRO A 175 -13.53 -5.50 -5.32
C PRO A 175 -12.61 -4.54 -4.57
N ALA A 176 -12.36 -3.38 -5.16
CA ALA A 176 -11.66 -2.31 -4.50
C ALA A 176 -12.41 -1.85 -3.23
N PHE A 177 -11.67 -1.50 -2.19
CA PHE A 177 -12.17 -1.12 -0.88
C PHE A 177 -12.07 0.39 -0.72
N LYS A 178 -13.23 1.03 -0.70
CA LYS A 178 -13.36 2.47 -0.48
C LYS A 178 -13.50 2.78 1.00
N SER A 179 -12.86 3.86 1.45
CA SER A 179 -13.02 4.39 2.81
C SER A 179 -12.93 5.92 2.83
N LEU A 180 -13.57 6.53 3.83
CA LEU A 180 -13.52 7.95 4.11
C LEU A 180 -13.14 8.16 5.58
N LEU A 181 -12.04 8.87 5.81
CA LEU A 181 -11.62 9.36 7.12
C LEU A 181 -11.97 10.84 7.23
N VAL A 182 -12.63 11.20 8.33
CA VAL A 182 -12.79 12.59 8.75
C VAL A 182 -12.30 12.68 10.19
N HIS A 183 -11.23 13.43 10.42
CA HIS A 183 -10.59 13.51 11.73
C HIS A 183 -10.28 14.96 12.08
N TRP A 184 -10.78 15.42 13.22
CA TRP A 184 -10.49 16.76 13.73
C TRP A 184 -9.56 16.65 14.94
N ASN A 185 -8.35 17.20 14.79
CA ASN A 185 -7.43 17.40 15.90
C ASN A 185 -7.73 18.74 16.58
N VAL A 186 -8.07 18.68 17.86
CA VAL A 186 -8.31 19.84 18.72
C VAL A 186 -7.33 19.82 19.89
N LEU A 187 -6.49 20.86 19.99
CA LEU A 187 -5.71 21.14 21.19
C LEU A 187 -6.24 22.43 21.85
N PHE A 188 -6.52 22.33 23.15
CA PHE A 188 -6.99 23.42 24.01
C PHE A 188 -5.82 24.22 24.60
#